data_AF-A0A6A5NH54-F1
#
_entry.id   AF-A0A6A5NH54-F1
#
_cell.length_a   1.000
_cell.length_b   1.000
_cell.length_c   1.000
_cell.angle_alpha   90.00
_cell.angle_beta   90.00
_cell.angle_gamma   90.00
#
_symmetry.space_group_name_H-M   'P 1'
#
loop_
_entity.id
_entity.type
_entity.pdbx_description
1 polymer ?
#
loop_
_entity_poly.entity_id
_entity_poly.type
_entity_poly.pdbx_seq_one_letter_code
_entity_poly.pdbx_strand_id
1 'polypeptide(L)'
;MGCVGSSQSKVDGALKKIRKPKPWKHPQPITKTQLMQLRDEFWDTSPHYGGRKEIWDALRAAAEADDISLAQAIVDSAGVIVQSSDLTVCYDERGAKYELPKYVLSEPTNLIGDK
;
A
#
# COMPACT_ATOMS: atom_id res chain seq x y z
N MET A 1 -17.17 -12.32 -47.35
CA MET A 1 -16.21 -13.10 -46.55
C MET A 1 -15.88 -12.29 -45.32
N GLY A 2 -16.46 -12.67 -44.17
CA GLY A 2 -16.24 -11.98 -42.90
C GLY A 2 -14.95 -12.48 -42.25
N CYS A 3 -14.07 -11.54 -41.87
CA CYS A 3 -12.99 -11.84 -40.95
C CYS A 3 -13.41 -11.41 -39.55
N VAL A 4 -13.70 -12.45 -38.79
CA VAL A 4 -13.83 -12.58 -37.34
C VAL A 4 -12.97 -11.60 -36.54
N GLY A 5 -13.60 -10.95 -35.56
CA GLY A 5 -12.93 -10.14 -34.57
C GLY A 5 -12.00 -10.97 -33.70
N SER A 6 -10.76 -10.49 -33.55
CA SER A 6 -9.95 -10.80 -32.38
C SER A 6 -9.95 -9.58 -31.49
N SER A 7 -10.91 -9.55 -30.56
CA SER A 7 -10.78 -8.77 -29.34
C SER A 7 -9.62 -9.36 -28.55
N GLN A 8 -8.41 -8.83 -28.73
CA GLN A 8 -7.40 -8.92 -27.68
C GLN A 8 -7.87 -8.00 -26.55
N SER A 9 -8.65 -8.59 -25.65
CA SER A 9 -8.96 -8.02 -24.35
C SER A 9 -7.64 -7.62 -23.71
N LYS A 10 -7.47 -6.32 -23.53
CA LYS A 10 -6.39 -5.71 -22.76
C LYS A 10 -6.24 -6.45 -21.44
N VAL A 11 -5.20 -7.27 -21.33
CA VAL A 11 -4.56 -7.59 -20.04
C VAL A 11 -3.17 -6.98 -20.06
N ASP A 12 -3.09 -5.72 -20.52
CA ASP A 12 -2.13 -4.80 -19.94
C ASP A 12 -2.58 -4.67 -18.49
N GLY A 13 -2.07 -5.55 -17.64
CA GLY A 13 -2.20 -5.48 -16.21
C GLY A 13 -1.56 -4.17 -15.81
N ALA A 14 -2.35 -3.09 -15.89
CA ALA A 14 -1.93 -1.77 -15.51
C ALA A 14 -1.78 -1.80 -14.00
N LEU A 15 -0.65 -2.35 -13.55
CA LEU A 15 -0.09 -2.16 -12.24
C LEU A 15 -0.08 -0.65 -12.06
N LYS A 16 -1.07 -0.18 -11.30
CA LYS A 16 -1.23 1.25 -11.08
C LYS A 16 0.05 1.70 -10.41
N LYS A 17 0.80 2.57 -11.08
CA LYS A 17 2.01 3.15 -10.54
C LYS A 17 1.65 3.77 -9.19
N ILE A 18 2.26 3.25 -8.14
CA ILE A 18 2.18 3.81 -6.80
C ILE A 18 2.63 5.25 -6.91
N ARG A 19 1.99 6.12 -6.15
CA ARG A 19 2.37 7.52 -6.01
C ARG A 19 2.57 7.80 -4.54
N LYS A 20 3.47 8.74 -4.25
CA LYS A 20 3.60 9.28 -2.90
C LYS A 20 2.21 9.69 -2.44
N PRO A 21 1.76 9.17 -1.29
CA PRO A 21 0.42 9.45 -0.83
C PRO A 21 0.28 10.95 -0.63
N LYS A 22 -0.90 11.49 -0.94
CA LYS A 22 -1.13 12.92 -0.73
C LYS A 22 -0.86 13.29 0.74
N PRO A 23 -0.25 14.46 1.00
CA PRO A 23 -0.05 14.93 2.37
C PRO A 23 -1.39 14.91 3.10
N TRP A 24 -1.42 14.23 4.23
CA TRP A 24 -2.63 13.99 5.00
C TRP A 24 -2.49 14.54 6.42
N LYS A 25 -3.62 14.89 7.02
CA LYS A 25 -3.68 15.36 8.40
C LYS A 25 -4.37 14.30 9.25
N HIS A 26 -3.74 13.94 10.36
CA HIS A 26 -4.38 13.13 11.37
C HIS A 26 -5.47 13.96 12.08
N PRO A 27 -6.66 13.41 12.35
CA PRO A 27 -7.76 14.15 12.99
C PRO A 27 -7.39 14.69 14.37
N GLN A 28 -6.47 13.99 15.06
CA GLN A 28 -5.94 14.41 16.35
C GLN A 28 -4.45 14.75 16.21
N PRO A 29 -3.92 15.78 16.89
CA PRO A 29 -2.49 16.02 16.95
C PRO A 29 -1.82 14.84 17.67
N ILE A 30 -0.98 14.09 16.95
CA ILE A 30 -0.22 12.97 17.49
C ILE A 30 1.28 13.28 17.47
N THR A 31 2.00 12.78 18.46
CA THR A 31 3.47 12.89 18.50
C THR A 31 4.10 11.89 17.55
N LYS A 32 5.37 12.11 17.18
CA LYS A 32 6.14 11.12 16.40
C LYS A 32 6.17 9.77 17.11
N THR A 33 6.31 9.75 18.44
CA THR A 33 6.28 8.55 19.26
C THR A 33 4.94 7.82 19.17
N GLN A 34 3.82 8.54 19.24
CA GLN A 34 2.48 7.94 19.06
C GLN A 34 2.29 7.40 17.63
N LEU A 35 2.77 8.12 16.61
CA LEU A 35 2.73 7.63 15.23
C LEU A 35 3.51 6.31 15.09
N MET A 36 4.71 6.22 15.66
CA MET A 36 5.51 5.00 15.64
C MET A 36 4.83 3.86 16.38
N GLN A 37 4.20 4.11 17.53
CA GLN A 37 3.41 3.11 18.25
C GLN A 37 2.22 2.59 17.42
N LEU A 38 1.46 3.48 16.78
CA LEU A 38 0.34 3.09 15.90
C LEU A 38 0.81 2.27 14.70
N ARG A 39 1.99 2.59 14.13
CA ARG A 39 2.59 1.80 13.07
C ARG A 39 2.95 0.41 13.54
N ASP A 40 3.61 0.31 14.69
CA ASP A 40 4.04 -0.95 15.27
C ASP A 40 2.83 -1.84 15.59
N GLU A 41 1.82 -1.30 16.26
CA GLU A 41 0.58 -2.01 16.59
C GLU A 41 -0.17 -2.49 15.34
N PHE A 42 -0.25 -1.65 14.31
CA PHE A 42 -0.83 -2.07 13.03
C PHE A 42 -0.03 -3.21 12.41
N TRP A 43 1.29 -3.14 12.44
CA TRP A 43 2.18 -4.13 11.84
C TRP A 43 2.22 -5.45 12.61
N ASP A 44 2.09 -5.41 13.92
CA ASP A 44 1.94 -6.59 14.79
C ASP A 44 0.61 -7.32 14.48
N THR A 45 -0.47 -6.55 14.30
CA THR A 45 -1.81 -7.11 14.06
C THR A 45 -2.13 -7.37 12.58
N SER A 46 -1.40 -6.77 11.64
CA SER A 46 -1.53 -6.93 10.17
C SER A 46 -1.80 -8.37 9.70
N PRO A 47 -0.99 -9.38 10.06
CA PRO A 47 -1.20 -10.77 9.62
C PRO A 47 -2.52 -11.39 10.10
N HIS A 48 -3.17 -10.81 11.12
CA HIS A 48 -4.47 -11.28 11.63
C HIS A 48 -5.67 -10.78 10.82
N TYR A 49 -5.52 -9.71 10.02
CA TYR A 49 -6.60 -9.17 9.18
C TYR A 49 -6.93 -10.03 7.94
N GLY A 50 -6.17 -11.10 7.72
CA GLY A 50 -6.32 -12.02 6.60
C GLY A 50 -5.25 -11.83 5.51
N GLY A 51 -5.31 -12.68 4.48
CA GLY A 51 -4.29 -12.72 3.43
C GLY A 51 -3.05 -13.54 3.82
N ARG A 52 -1.95 -13.32 3.11
CA ARG A 52 -0.68 -14.03 3.29
C ARG A 52 0.30 -13.12 4.03
N LYS A 53 1.01 -13.67 5.01
CA LYS A 53 2.07 -12.94 5.74
C LYS A 53 3.16 -12.41 4.80
N GLU A 54 3.49 -13.16 3.75
CA GLU A 54 4.47 -12.75 2.73
C GLU A 54 4.06 -11.46 2.01
N ILE A 55 2.77 -11.29 1.76
CA ILE A 55 2.24 -10.06 1.13
C ILE A 55 2.26 -8.91 2.12
N TRP A 56 1.92 -9.15 3.38
CA TRP A 56 2.05 -8.15 4.44
C TRP A 56 3.51 -7.69 4.64
N ASP A 57 4.46 -8.61 4.56
CA ASP A 57 5.90 -8.32 4.63
C ASP A 57 6.36 -7.46 3.44
N ALA A 58 5.94 -7.83 2.21
CA ALA A 58 6.21 -7.03 1.03
C ALA A 58 5.57 -5.63 1.10
N LEU A 59 4.33 -5.52 1.58
CA LEU A 59 3.65 -4.24 1.78
C LEU A 59 4.37 -3.38 2.81
N ARG A 60 4.92 -3.99 3.87
CA ARG A 60 5.74 -3.29 4.86
C ARG A 60 7.02 -2.76 4.25
N ALA A 61 7.77 -3.61 3.56
CA ALA A 61 8.98 -3.20 2.87
C ALA A 61 8.71 -2.11 1.82
N ALA A 62 7.58 -2.18 1.13
CA ALA A 62 7.16 -1.14 0.18
C ALA A 62 6.75 0.18 0.88
N ALA A 63 6.17 0.12 2.08
CA ALA A 63 5.83 1.30 2.86
C ALA A 63 7.05 1.96 3.52
N GLU A 64 8.08 1.17 3.86
CA GLU A 64 9.35 1.67 4.41
C GLU A 64 10.32 2.16 3.32
N ALA A 65 10.07 1.85 2.06
CA ALA A 65 10.88 2.33 0.95
C ALA A 65 10.76 3.85 0.76
N ASP A 66 11.90 4.56 0.75
CA ASP A 66 11.96 6.00 0.48
C ASP A 66 11.54 6.36 -0.96
N ASP A 67 11.76 5.42 -1.90
CA ASP A 67 11.53 5.58 -3.32
C ASP A 67 10.32 4.80 -3.81
N ILE A 68 9.45 5.48 -4.57
CA ILE A 68 8.30 4.87 -5.23
C ILE A 68 8.73 3.70 -6.14
N SER A 69 9.86 3.85 -6.84
CA SER A 69 10.37 2.80 -7.73
C SER A 69 10.69 1.52 -6.98
N LEU A 70 11.27 1.64 -5.78
CA LEU A 70 11.58 0.49 -4.92
C LEU A 70 10.29 -0.12 -4.37
N ALA A 71 9.39 0.70 -3.84
CA ALA A 71 8.08 0.26 -3.38
C ALA A 71 7.30 -0.50 -4.48
N GLN A 72 7.34 0.03 -5.71
CA GLN A 72 6.72 -0.58 -6.89
C GLN A 72 7.35 -1.93 -7.23
N ALA A 73 8.69 -2.02 -7.22
CA ALA A 73 9.38 -3.28 -7.49
C ALA A 73 9.04 -4.35 -6.45
N ILE A 74 8.89 -3.97 -5.17
CA ILE A 74 8.52 -4.88 -4.09
C ILE A 74 7.09 -5.41 -4.29
N VAL A 75 6.11 -4.54 -4.53
CA VAL A 75 4.71 -4.99 -4.75
C VAL A 75 4.56 -5.83 -6.02
N ASP A 76 5.30 -5.49 -7.08
CA ASP A 76 5.30 -6.23 -8.35
C ASP A 76 5.90 -7.62 -8.15
N SER A 77 7.03 -7.70 -7.43
CA SER A 77 7.68 -8.97 -7.09
C SER A 77 6.80 -9.86 -6.20
N ALA A 78 5.96 -9.24 -5.36
CA ALA A 78 5.03 -9.94 -4.49
C ALA A 78 3.69 -10.30 -5.15
N GLY A 79 3.46 -9.93 -6.41
CA GLY A 79 2.18 -10.19 -7.09
C GLY A 79 1.00 -9.35 -6.56
N VAL A 80 1.30 -8.20 -5.96
CA VAL A 80 0.30 -7.31 -5.36
C VAL A 80 -0.25 -6.33 -6.40
N ILE A 81 -1.57 -6.38 -6.55
CA ILE A 81 -2.38 -5.52 -7.41
C ILE A 81 -2.81 -4.28 -6.62
N VAL A 82 -2.18 -3.15 -6.91
CA VAL A 82 -2.47 -1.86 -6.27
C VAL A 82 -3.79 -1.29 -6.83
N GLN A 83 -4.84 -1.21 -6.00
CA GLN A 83 -6.12 -0.63 -6.41
C GLN A 83 -6.11 0.90 -6.29
N SER A 84 -5.58 1.41 -5.18
CA SER A 84 -5.40 2.85 -4.93
C SER A 84 -3.95 3.25 -5.15
N SER A 85 -3.72 4.31 -5.93
CA SER A 85 -2.37 4.83 -6.22
C SER A 85 -1.53 5.10 -4.97
N ASP A 86 -2.19 5.37 -3.84
CA ASP A 86 -1.57 5.74 -2.57
C ASP A 86 -1.27 4.51 -1.69
N LEU A 87 -1.28 3.27 -2.21
CA LEU A 87 -1.11 2.00 -1.46
C LEU A 87 -2.16 1.70 -0.38
N THR A 88 -3.15 2.56 -0.19
CA THR A 88 -4.17 2.41 0.87
C THR A 88 -5.02 1.17 0.72
N VAL A 89 -5.23 0.70 -0.52
CA VAL A 89 -5.97 -0.52 -0.82
C VAL A 89 -5.24 -1.30 -1.90
N CYS A 90 -4.85 -2.52 -1.56
CA CYS A 90 -4.12 -3.45 -2.39
C CYS A 90 -4.81 -4.82 -2.40
N TYR A 91 -4.60 -5.58 -3.46
CA TYR A 91 -5.11 -6.95 -3.59
C TYR A 91 -3.96 -7.87 -3.93
N ASP A 92 -4.04 -9.12 -3.50
CA ASP A 92 -3.17 -10.19 -4.00
C ASP A 92 -3.78 -10.83 -5.25
N GLU A 93 -2.98 -11.56 -6.04
CA GLU A 93 -3.43 -12.36 -7.19
C GLU A 93 -4.59 -13.32 -6.87
N ARG A 94 -4.74 -13.74 -5.61
CA ARG A 94 -5.85 -14.60 -5.14
C ARG A 94 -7.11 -13.84 -4.76
N GLY A 95 -7.10 -12.52 -4.84
CA GLY A 95 -8.23 -11.65 -4.46
C GLY A 95 -8.31 -11.33 -2.96
N ALA A 96 -7.27 -11.62 -2.17
CA ALA A 96 -7.21 -11.17 -0.78
C ALA A 96 -7.01 -9.64 -0.74
N LYS A 97 -7.79 -8.94 0.09
CA LYS A 97 -7.74 -7.47 0.24
C LYS A 97 -6.81 -7.07 1.39
N TYR A 98 -5.96 -6.09 1.14
CA TYR A 98 -5.04 -5.50 2.11
C TYR A 98 -5.32 -4.00 2.19
N GLU A 99 -5.56 -3.51 3.39
CA GLU A 99 -5.88 -2.11 3.63
C GLU A 99 -4.81 -1.49 4.52
N LEU A 100 -4.07 -0.52 3.98
CA LEU A 100 -3.01 0.17 4.70
C LEU A 100 -3.49 1.57 5.11
N PRO A 101 -3.52 1.87 6.42
CA PRO A 101 -3.81 3.19 6.90
C PRO A 101 -2.76 4.20 6.44
N LYS A 102 -3.20 5.45 6.21
CA LYS A 102 -2.30 6.53 5.79
C LYS A 102 -1.14 6.78 6.76
N TYR A 103 -1.36 6.52 8.06
CA TYR A 103 -0.32 6.69 9.08
C TYR A 103 0.84 5.70 8.94
N VAL A 104 0.60 4.53 8.36
CA VAL A 104 1.62 3.54 8.05
C VAL A 104 2.42 3.95 6.82
N LEU A 105 1.73 4.52 5.84
CA LEU A 105 2.30 4.86 4.53
C LEU A 105 3.03 6.20 4.52
N SER A 106 2.63 7.16 5.36
CA SER A 106 3.25 8.48 5.42
C SER A 106 2.99 9.19 6.74
N GLU A 107 3.91 10.08 7.10
CA GLU A 107 3.76 10.92 8.28
C GLU A 107 2.68 11.99 8.06
N PRO A 108 1.82 12.26 9.06
CA PRO A 108 0.84 13.32 8.95
C PRO A 108 1.54 14.68 9.02
N THR A 109 0.99 15.69 8.35
CA THR A 109 1.58 17.04 8.40
C THR A 109 1.35 17.75 9.74
N ASN A 110 0.57 17.14 10.64
CA ASN A 110 0.19 17.69 11.95
C ASN A 110 0.87 16.92 13.09
N LEU A 111 2.14 16.57 12.93
CA LEU A 111 2.94 16.00 14.00
C LEU A 111 3.25 17.08 15.03
N ILE A 112 2.91 16.79 16.29
CA ILE A 112 3.31 17.63 17.41
C ILE A 112 4.69 17.18 17.92
N GLY A 113 5.55 18.14 18.24
CA GLY A 113 6.83 17.86 18.90
C GLY A 113 6.57 17.32 20.30
N ASP A 114 7.20 16.21 20.65
CA ASP A 114 7.31 15.75 22.03
C ASP A 114 8.16 16.79 22.77
N LYS A 115 7.57 17.51 23.72
CA LYS A 115 8.22 18.62 24.43
C LYS A 115 8.24 18.35 25.91
#